data_AF-A0A1C2AMP9-F1
#
_entry.id   AF-A0A1C2AMP9-F1
#
_cell.length_a   1.000
_cell.length_b   1.000
_cell.length_c   1.000
_cell.angle_alpha   90.00
_cell.angle_beta   90.00
_cell.angle_gamma   90.00
#
_symmetry.space_group_name_H-M   'P 1'
#
loop_
_entity.id
_entity.type
_entity.pdbx_description
1 polymer ?
#
loop_
_entity_poly.entity_id
_entity_poly.type
_entity_poly.pdbx_seq_one_letter_code
_entity_poly.pdbx_strand_id
1 'polypeptide(L)'
;MSLKLKNFGLLEFLIIISAVYVVGMLIWTASTRPEVEARANLVKENHKKVVDFINGEINNCGNNDEGKITVWGDPCNAEWIAEKVVNHINDNLKIENPFSDDNKVKTDPDPRIKAEGKAGQSVEMGVIFIMSSNFLAEPGSEWIVGTCFKSPCVAAGNNELTSLYR
;
A
#
# COMPACT_ATOMS: atom_id res chain seq x y z
N MET A 1 39.05 -36.24 17.86
CA MET A 1 39.38 -36.33 16.41
C MET A 1 40.13 -35.07 16.03
N SER A 2 41.45 -35.14 15.84
CA SER A 2 42.28 -33.98 15.51
C SER A 2 42.21 -33.75 14.00
N LEU A 3 41.59 -32.66 13.57
CA LEU A 3 41.63 -32.23 12.17
C LEU A 3 43.02 -31.68 11.87
N LYS A 4 43.87 -32.48 11.23
CA LYS A 4 45.14 -32.01 10.66
C LYS A 4 44.84 -31.23 9.39
N LEU A 5 44.65 -29.91 9.50
CA LEU A 5 44.63 -28.99 8.35
C LEU A 5 46.06 -28.83 7.81
N LYS A 6 46.55 -29.83 7.06
CA LYS A 6 47.85 -29.75 6.40
C LYS A 6 47.61 -29.49 4.92
N ASN A 7 48.14 -28.37 4.43
CA ASN A 7 48.11 -27.86 3.04
C ASN A 7 46.87 -27.02 2.64
N PHE A 8 46.35 -26.16 3.52
CA PHE A 8 45.43 -25.11 3.09
C PHE A 8 46.23 -23.88 2.62
N GLY A 9 46.21 -23.62 1.31
CA GLY A 9 46.81 -22.43 0.72
C GLY A 9 45.89 -21.20 0.85
N LEU A 10 46.43 -20.03 0.50
CA LEU A 10 45.70 -18.77 0.48
C LEU A 10 44.48 -18.82 -0.47
N LEU A 11 44.61 -19.55 -1.58
CA LEU A 11 43.58 -19.68 -2.60
C LEU A 11 42.37 -20.47 -2.09
N GLU A 12 42.59 -21.62 -1.44
CA GLU A 12 41.53 -22.45 -0.88
C GLU A 12 40.79 -21.73 0.24
N PHE A 13 41.50 -20.92 1.03
CA PHE A 13 40.90 -20.07 2.06
C PHE A 13 39.98 -19.00 1.46
N LEU A 14 40.42 -18.32 0.39
CA LEU A 14 39.60 -17.34 -0.33
C LEU A 14 38.35 -17.96 -0.95
N ILE A 15 38.46 -19.17 -1.53
CA ILE A 15 37.32 -19.90 -2.11
C ILE A 15 36.30 -20.26 -1.03
N ILE A 16 36.75 -20.74 0.14
CA ILE A 16 35.85 -21.08 1.25
C ILE A 16 35.14 -19.82 1.78
N ILE A 17 35.86 -18.71 1.96
CA ILE A 17 35.24 -17.44 2.41
C ILE A 17 34.19 -16.97 1.40
N SER A 18 34.50 -17.02 0.10
CA SER A 18 33.55 -16.70 -0.97
C SER A 18 32.29 -17.57 -0.88
N ALA A 19 32.45 -18.89 -0.73
CA ALA A 19 31.34 -19.82 -0.61
C ALA A 19 30.48 -19.54 0.63
N VAL A 20 31.11 -19.29 1.79
CA VAL A 20 30.41 -18.93 3.03
C VAL A 20 29.65 -17.61 2.87
N TYR A 21 30.24 -16.62 2.22
CA TYR A 21 29.58 -15.34 1.95
C TYR A 21 28.33 -15.52 1.09
N VAL A 22 28.42 -16.29 -0.01
CA VAL A 22 27.28 -16.55 -0.90
C VAL A 22 26.18 -17.30 -0.14
N VAL A 23 26.52 -18.36 0.60
CA VAL A 23 25.54 -19.12 1.39
C VAL A 23 24.90 -18.24 2.47
N GLY A 24 25.68 -17.39 3.13
CA GLY A 24 25.17 -16.43 4.11
C GLY A 24 24.16 -15.46 3.50
N MET A 25 24.45 -14.91 2.32
CA MET A 25 23.51 -14.03 1.59
C MET A 25 22.23 -14.75 1.17
N LEU A 26 22.33 -16.01 0.74
CA LEU A 26 21.16 -16.84 0.40
C LEU A 26 20.28 -17.14 1.62
N ILE A 27 20.87 -17.46 2.77
CA ILE A 27 20.13 -17.68 4.01
C ILE A 27 19.48 -16.37 4.47
N TRP A 28 20.21 -15.26 4.40
CA TRP A 28 19.68 -13.95 4.78
C TRP A 28 18.48 -13.54 3.91
N THR A 29 18.59 -13.69 2.59
CA THR A 29 17.47 -13.43 1.66
C THR A 29 16.28 -14.36 1.87
N ALA A 30 16.52 -15.64 2.19
CA ALA A 30 15.45 -16.56 2.54
C ALA A 30 14.76 -16.17 3.87
N SER A 31 15.52 -15.71 4.86
CA SER A 31 15.00 -15.36 6.19
C SER A 31 14.20 -14.05 6.23
N THR A 32 14.52 -13.08 5.36
CA THR A 32 13.87 -11.76 5.32
C THR A 32 12.62 -11.72 4.45
N ARG A 33 12.50 -12.65 3.49
CA ARG A 33 11.34 -12.77 2.60
C ARG A 33 9.97 -12.82 3.32
N PRO A 34 9.75 -13.66 4.35
CA PRO A 34 8.43 -13.74 5.00
C PRO A 34 8.03 -12.42 5.67
N GLU A 35 8.99 -11.71 6.26
CA GLU A 35 8.71 -10.43 6.91
C GLU A 35 8.33 -9.35 5.89
N VAL A 36 9.04 -9.29 4.76
CA VAL A 36 8.73 -8.35 3.67
C VAL A 36 7.35 -8.64 3.07
N GLU A 37 6.99 -9.92 2.93
CA GLU A 37 5.67 -10.32 2.42
C GLU A 37 4.54 -9.98 3.40
N ALA A 38 4.75 -10.19 4.70
CA ALA A 38 3.79 -9.79 5.73
C ALA A 38 3.51 -8.28 5.72
N ARG A 39 4.57 -7.45 5.60
CA ARG A 39 4.43 -5.99 5.49
C ARG A 39 3.67 -5.57 4.24
N ALA A 40 3.94 -6.22 3.10
CA ALA A 40 3.21 -5.96 1.86
C ALA A 40 1.72 -6.35 1.97
N ASN A 41 1.44 -7.51 2.56
CA ASN A 41 0.07 -8.00 2.76
C ASN A 41 -0.72 -7.08 3.71
N LEU A 42 -0.09 -6.56 4.77
CA LEU A 42 -0.74 -5.58 5.66
C LEU A 42 -1.20 -4.33 4.90
N VAL A 43 -0.36 -3.77 4.04
CA VAL A 43 -0.73 -2.60 3.22
C VAL A 43 -1.86 -2.93 2.25
N LYS A 44 -1.83 -4.11 1.61
CA LYS A 44 -2.91 -4.58 0.74
C LYS A 44 -4.23 -4.74 1.48
N GLU A 45 -4.20 -5.31 2.68
CA GLU A 45 -5.39 -5.43 3.53
C GLU A 45 -5.93 -4.07 3.93
N ASN A 46 -5.06 -3.12 4.27
CA ASN A 46 -5.48 -1.76 4.61
C ASN A 46 -6.11 -1.03 3.42
N HIS A 47 -5.50 -1.14 2.23
CA HIS A 47 -6.08 -0.62 0.99
C HIS A 47 -7.46 -1.24 0.73
N LYS A 48 -7.57 -2.56 0.84
CA LYS A 48 -8.84 -3.27 0.67
C LYS A 48 -9.90 -2.81 1.68
N LYS A 49 -9.55 -2.64 2.96
CA LYS A 49 -10.48 -2.13 3.98
C LYS A 49 -11.04 -0.75 3.61
N VAL A 50 -10.20 0.16 3.12
CA VAL A 50 -10.63 1.50 2.70
C VAL A 50 -11.55 1.42 1.48
N VAL A 51 -11.18 0.63 0.47
CA VAL A 51 -11.99 0.39 -0.73
C VAL A 51 -13.35 -0.24 -0.39
N ASP A 52 -13.36 -1.29 0.42
CA ASP A 52 -14.58 -1.99 0.84
C ASP A 52 -15.48 -1.09 1.69
N PHE A 53 -14.90 -0.24 2.54
CA PHE A 53 -15.64 0.76 3.31
C PHE A 53 -16.37 1.76 2.41
N ILE A 54 -15.66 2.36 1.44
CA ILE A 54 -16.27 3.34 0.53
C ILE A 54 -17.29 2.66 -0.39
N ASN A 55 -16.99 1.47 -0.93
CA ASN A 55 -17.94 0.70 -1.74
C ASN A 55 -19.19 0.30 -0.95
N GLY A 56 -19.05 -0.05 0.34
CA GLY A 56 -20.18 -0.31 1.22
C GLY A 56 -21.13 0.88 1.31
N GLU A 57 -20.57 2.08 1.46
CA GLU A 57 -21.34 3.32 1.51
C GLU A 57 -21.97 3.68 0.15
N ILE A 58 -21.23 3.49 -0.95
CA ILE A 58 -21.78 3.66 -2.31
C ILE A 58 -22.99 2.74 -2.51
N ASN A 59 -22.87 1.45 -2.17
CA ASN A 59 -23.95 0.49 -2.32
C ASN A 59 -25.16 0.81 -1.42
N ASN A 60 -24.92 1.30 -0.20
CA ASN A 60 -25.99 1.74 0.71
C ASN A 60 -26.73 2.97 0.17
N CYS A 61 -25.98 3.88 -0.47
CA CYS A 61 -26.50 5.08 -1.13
C CYS A 61 -27.08 4.84 -2.54
N GLY A 62 -26.82 3.69 -3.17
CA GLY A 62 -27.22 3.39 -4.55
C GLY A 62 -28.74 3.39 -4.81
N ASN A 63 -29.56 3.30 -3.77
CA ASN A 63 -31.02 3.39 -3.88
C ASN A 63 -31.55 4.85 -3.95
N ASN A 64 -30.67 5.86 -3.87
CA ASN A 64 -31.00 7.29 -4.07
C ASN A 64 -32.09 7.85 -3.12
N ASP A 65 -32.28 7.25 -1.95
CA ASP A 65 -33.23 7.73 -0.95
C ASP A 65 -32.84 9.14 -0.47
N GLU A 66 -33.69 10.13 -0.71
CA GLU A 66 -33.46 11.55 -0.42
C GLU A 66 -33.16 11.87 1.06
N GLY A 67 -33.39 10.92 1.97
CA GLY A 67 -33.14 11.06 3.40
C GLY A 67 -31.92 10.29 3.94
N LYS A 68 -31.19 9.54 3.11
CA LYS A 68 -30.02 8.77 3.58
C LYS A 68 -28.77 9.64 3.66
N ILE A 69 -28.08 9.49 4.78
CA ILE A 69 -26.85 10.20 5.11
C ILE A 69 -25.77 9.15 5.28
N THR A 70 -24.60 9.41 4.71
CA THR A 70 -23.38 8.60 4.85
C THR A 70 -22.85 8.63 6.29
N VAL A 71 -21.97 7.71 6.65
CA VAL A 71 -21.38 7.65 8.01
C VAL A 71 -20.60 8.94 8.36
N TRP A 72 -20.07 9.66 7.36
CA TRP A 72 -19.40 10.96 7.56
C TRP A 72 -20.36 12.15 7.52
N GLY A 73 -21.66 11.97 7.29
CA GLY A 73 -22.66 13.03 7.43
C GLY A 73 -22.98 13.81 6.15
N ASP A 74 -22.54 13.35 4.98
CA ASP A 74 -22.98 13.92 3.69
C ASP A 74 -24.21 13.16 3.18
N PRO A 75 -25.21 13.84 2.60
CA PRO A 75 -26.35 13.15 2.04
C PRO A 75 -25.91 12.33 0.83
N CYS A 76 -26.54 11.17 0.63
CA CYS A 76 -26.23 10.31 -0.51
C CYS A 76 -26.31 11.14 -1.80
N ASN A 77 -27.42 11.83 -2.07
CA ASN A 77 -27.68 12.50 -3.35
C ASN A 77 -26.82 13.77 -3.62
N ALA A 78 -25.90 14.15 -2.72
CA ALA A 78 -24.98 15.26 -2.95
C ALA A 78 -23.54 14.79 -3.22
N GLU A 79 -22.71 15.77 -3.55
CA GLU A 79 -21.26 15.63 -3.66
C GLU A 79 -20.64 15.34 -2.29
N TRP A 80 -19.77 14.35 -2.22
CA TRP A 80 -19.04 14.01 -0.99
C TRP A 80 -17.70 14.71 -0.95
N ILE A 81 -17.41 15.38 0.16
CA ILE A 81 -16.20 16.18 0.31
C ILE A 81 -15.03 15.26 0.65
N ALA A 82 -14.01 15.22 -0.21
CA ALA A 82 -12.88 14.30 -0.07
C ALA A 82 -12.17 14.41 1.29
N GLU A 83 -11.96 15.63 1.78
CA GLU A 83 -11.32 15.90 3.07
C GLU A 83 -12.14 15.34 4.24
N LYS A 84 -13.47 15.46 4.19
CA LYS A 84 -14.37 14.96 5.24
C LYS A 84 -14.34 13.44 5.31
N VAL A 85 -14.36 12.78 4.15
CA VAL A 85 -14.26 11.33 4.03
C VAL A 85 -12.91 10.84 4.56
N VAL A 86 -11.81 11.47 4.15
CA VAL A 86 -10.45 11.09 4.59
C VAL A 86 -10.26 11.28 6.08
N ASN A 87 -10.74 12.39 6.65
CA ASN A 87 -10.69 12.60 8.10
C ASN A 87 -11.49 11.52 8.85
N HIS A 88 -12.69 11.19 8.36
CA HIS A 88 -13.49 10.13 8.94
C HIS A 88 -12.79 8.76 8.86
N ILE A 89 -12.14 8.44 7.74
CA ILE A 89 -11.36 7.21 7.59
C ILE A 89 -10.21 7.17 8.59
N ASN A 90 -9.45 8.27 8.71
CA ASN A 90 -8.30 8.35 9.60
C ASN A 90 -8.69 8.20 11.09
N ASP A 91 -9.86 8.74 11.48
CA ASP A 91 -10.32 8.68 12.87
C ASP A 91 -10.91 7.30 13.25
N ASN A 92 -11.53 6.60 12.29
CA ASN A 92 -12.26 5.35 12.56
C ASN A 92 -11.50 4.07 12.19
N LEU A 93 -10.81 4.04 11.05
CA LEU A 93 -10.20 2.81 10.51
C LEU A 93 -8.80 2.52 11.07
N LYS A 94 -8.16 3.48 11.75
CA LYS A 94 -6.83 3.37 12.41
C LYS A 94 -5.87 2.46 11.64
N ILE A 95 -5.40 2.97 10.52
CA ILE A 95 -4.52 2.23 9.60
C ILE A 95 -3.10 2.19 10.17
N GLU A 96 -2.41 1.07 9.98
CA GLU A 96 -0.99 0.93 10.34
C GLU A 96 -0.12 0.85 9.09
N ASN A 97 0.99 1.58 9.07
CA ASN A 97 1.96 1.56 7.99
C ASN A 97 3.26 0.87 8.47
N PRO A 98 3.66 -0.27 7.87
CA PRO A 98 4.88 -0.98 8.25
C PRO A 98 6.18 -0.39 7.66
N PHE A 99 6.08 0.67 6.85
CA PHE A 99 7.20 1.28 6.11
C PHE A 99 7.53 2.71 6.55
N SER A 100 6.62 3.39 7.26
CA SER A 100 6.75 4.78 7.68
C SER A 100 5.98 5.01 8.98
N ASP A 101 6.33 6.05 9.73
CA ASP A 101 5.54 6.54 10.87
C ASP A 101 4.21 7.19 10.41
N ASP A 102 4.06 7.39 9.10
CA ASP A 102 2.87 7.99 8.50
C ASP A 102 1.76 6.95 8.31
N ASN A 103 0.88 6.90 9.31
CA ASN A 103 -0.25 5.97 9.43
C ASN A 103 -1.57 6.54 8.88
N LYS A 104 -1.51 7.71 8.20
CA LYS A 104 -2.70 8.42 7.74
C LYS A 104 -2.91 8.23 6.24
N VAL A 105 -4.18 8.14 5.85
CA VAL A 105 -4.63 8.31 4.47
C VAL A 105 -4.50 9.76 4.09
N LYS A 106 -3.96 10.01 2.90
CA LYS A 106 -3.75 11.35 2.33
C LYS A 106 -4.60 11.54 1.08
N THR A 107 -4.87 12.80 0.76
CA THR A 107 -5.46 13.18 -0.53
C THR A 107 -4.37 13.61 -1.51
N ASP A 108 -4.49 13.22 -2.77
CA ASP A 108 -3.65 13.70 -3.87
C ASP A 108 -4.51 13.99 -5.11
N PRO A 109 -4.21 15.03 -5.93
CA PRO A 109 -4.93 15.27 -7.18
C PRO A 109 -4.82 14.12 -8.17
N ASP A 110 -3.73 13.35 -8.16
CA ASP A 110 -3.58 12.15 -8.98
C ASP A 110 -2.94 10.99 -8.17
N PRO A 111 -3.77 10.21 -7.47
CA PRO A 111 -3.30 9.04 -6.71
C PRO A 111 -2.58 8.00 -7.56
N ARG A 112 -2.81 7.97 -8.89
CA ARG A 112 -2.13 7.03 -9.79
C ARG A 112 -0.65 7.30 -9.84
N ILE A 113 -0.26 8.58 -9.96
CA ILE A 113 1.15 8.98 -10.00
C ILE A 113 1.84 8.66 -8.67
N LYS A 114 1.13 8.74 -7.55
CA LYS A 114 1.69 8.41 -6.23
C LYS A 114 1.76 6.91 -5.96
N ALA A 115 0.79 6.14 -6.46
CA ALA A 115 0.77 4.70 -6.32
C ALA A 115 1.72 3.99 -7.29
N GLU A 116 1.76 4.40 -8.56
CA GLU A 116 2.68 3.86 -9.56
C GLU A 116 4.07 4.51 -9.45
N GLY A 117 4.16 5.77 -9.04
CA GLY A 117 5.42 6.51 -9.10
C GLY A 117 5.86 6.82 -10.53
N LYS A 118 6.89 7.66 -10.66
CA LYS A 118 7.67 7.81 -11.90
C LYS A 118 9.10 7.38 -11.63
N ALA A 119 9.80 6.91 -12.67
CA ALA A 119 11.22 6.61 -12.56
C ALA A 119 11.99 7.82 -12.00
N GLY A 120 12.69 7.62 -10.87
CA GLY A 120 13.47 8.67 -10.20
C GLY A 120 12.70 9.55 -9.21
N GLN A 121 11.42 9.30 -8.95
CA GLN A 121 10.66 9.97 -7.88
C GLN A 121 10.58 9.11 -6.62
N SER A 122 10.75 9.74 -5.46
CA SER A 122 10.47 9.11 -4.17
C SER A 122 8.96 8.95 -4.01
N VAL A 123 8.55 7.73 -3.70
CA VAL A 123 7.15 7.34 -3.51
C VAL A 123 6.99 6.87 -2.07
N GLU A 124 5.96 7.37 -1.41
CA GLU A 124 5.68 7.08 -0.01
C GLU A 124 5.11 5.67 0.10
N MET A 125 5.97 4.71 0.46
CA MET A 125 5.55 3.32 0.64
C MET A 125 4.59 3.18 1.82
N GLY A 126 3.56 2.37 1.63
CA GLY A 126 2.54 2.04 2.63
C GLY A 126 1.50 3.13 2.89
N VAL A 127 1.65 4.31 2.29
CA VAL A 127 0.66 5.39 2.39
C VAL A 127 -0.44 5.15 1.36
N ILE A 128 -1.69 5.34 1.78
CA ILE A 128 -2.87 5.25 0.91
C ILE A 128 -3.25 6.66 0.47
N PHE A 129 -3.40 6.85 -0.83
CA PHE A 129 -3.80 8.09 -1.45
C PHE A 129 -5.20 7.96 -2.02
N ILE A 130 -6.06 8.92 -1.69
CA ILE A 130 -7.40 9.07 -2.26
C ILE A 130 -7.41 10.34 -3.12
N MET A 131 -8.19 10.38 -4.20
CA MET A 131 -8.24 11.57 -5.05
C MET A 131 -8.73 12.77 -4.24
N SER A 132 -8.09 13.93 -4.41
CA SER A 132 -8.45 15.14 -3.68
C SER A 132 -9.71 15.82 -4.19
N SER A 133 -10.16 15.50 -5.41
CA SER A 133 -11.43 15.99 -5.92
C SER A 133 -12.57 15.30 -5.18
N ASN A 134 -13.62 16.06 -4.93
CA ASN A 134 -14.84 15.55 -4.33
C ASN A 134 -15.51 14.49 -5.22
N PHE A 135 -16.27 13.62 -4.59
CA PHE A 135 -16.96 12.53 -5.27
C PHE A 135 -18.37 12.98 -5.66
N LEU A 136 -18.58 13.17 -6.96
CA LEU A 136 -19.84 13.69 -7.49
C LEU A 136 -20.97 12.66 -7.33
N ALA A 137 -22.21 13.14 -7.23
CA ALA A 137 -23.38 12.27 -7.18
C ALA A 137 -23.81 11.72 -8.56
N GLU A 138 -23.17 12.19 -9.63
CA GLU A 138 -23.49 11.79 -11.00
C GLU A 138 -23.02 10.35 -11.29
N PRO A 139 -23.85 9.55 -11.98
CA PRO A 139 -23.48 8.20 -12.36
C PRO A 139 -22.30 8.24 -13.34
N GLY A 140 -21.26 7.46 -13.04
CA GLY A 140 -20.01 7.44 -13.81
C GLY A 140 -18.93 8.39 -13.27
N SER A 141 -19.17 9.07 -12.15
CA SER A 141 -18.09 9.68 -11.39
C SER A 141 -17.13 8.61 -10.89
N GLU A 142 -15.84 8.88 -11.04
CA GLU A 142 -14.77 7.95 -10.65
C GLU A 142 -14.01 8.53 -9.47
N TRP A 143 -13.72 7.69 -8.49
CA TRP A 143 -12.81 8.01 -7.41
C TRP A 143 -11.66 7.01 -7.33
N ILE A 144 -10.42 7.49 -7.44
CA ILE A 144 -9.26 6.61 -7.45
C ILE A 144 -8.65 6.54 -6.05
N VAL A 145 -8.42 5.31 -5.60
CA VAL A 145 -7.64 5.00 -4.39
C VAL A 145 -6.41 4.23 -4.82
N GLY A 146 -5.24 4.64 -4.34
CA GLY A 146 -3.98 4.01 -4.70
C GLY A 146 -3.00 3.90 -3.54
N THR A 147 -2.22 2.84 -3.52
CA THR A 147 -1.11 2.68 -2.58
C THR A 147 0.06 1.92 -3.22
N CYS A 148 1.26 2.14 -2.69
CA CYS A 148 2.44 1.36 -3.06
C CYS A 148 2.94 0.56 -1.86
N PHE A 149 3.21 -0.73 -2.04
CA PHE A 149 3.70 -1.61 -0.97
C PHE A 149 5.09 -2.20 -1.26
N LYS A 150 5.67 -1.94 -2.44
CA LYS A 150 7.01 -2.42 -2.79
C LYS A 150 7.75 -1.46 -3.73
N SER A 151 9.04 -1.24 -3.46
CA SER A 151 9.90 -0.40 -4.30
C SER A 151 10.60 -1.21 -5.41
N PRO A 152 10.73 -0.69 -6.64
CA PRO A 152 10.13 0.55 -7.13
C PRO A 152 8.63 0.37 -7.38
N CYS A 153 7.82 1.38 -7.02
CA CYS A 153 6.37 1.34 -7.17
C CYS A 153 5.90 1.25 -8.63
N VAL A 154 6.78 1.62 -9.58
CA VAL A 154 6.49 1.66 -11.03
C VAL A 154 6.36 0.26 -11.62
N ALA A 155 6.93 -0.74 -10.95
CA ALA A 155 6.83 -2.11 -11.44
C ALA A 155 5.42 -2.67 -11.20
N ALA A 156 4.85 -3.27 -12.25
CA ALA A 156 3.55 -3.92 -12.17
C ALA A 156 3.52 -4.95 -11.03
N GLY A 157 2.47 -4.92 -10.21
CA GLY A 157 2.30 -5.79 -9.05
C GLY A 157 3.02 -5.34 -7.78
N ASN A 158 3.58 -4.12 -7.74
CA ASN A 158 4.13 -3.50 -6.54
C ASN A 158 3.23 -2.40 -5.93
N ASN A 159 2.12 -2.10 -6.59
CA ASN A 159 1.12 -1.12 -6.20
C ASN A 159 -0.29 -1.73 -6.29
N GLU A 160 -1.23 -1.14 -5.56
CA GLU A 160 -2.66 -1.40 -5.74
C GLU A 160 -3.33 -0.09 -6.17
N LEU A 161 -4.18 -0.18 -7.19
CA LEU A 161 -4.99 0.91 -7.68
C LEU A 161 -6.41 0.40 -7.86
N THR A 162 -7.36 1.14 -7.32
CA THR A 162 -8.77 0.80 -7.43
C THR A 162 -9.56 2.05 -7.75
N SER A 163 -10.32 1.97 -8.84
CA SER A 163 -11.31 2.96 -9.19
C SER A 163 -12.65 2.58 -8.58
N LEU A 164 -13.23 3.50 -7.83
CA LEU A 164 -14.55 3.43 -7.25
C LEU A 164 -15.50 4.21 -8.16
N TYR A 165 -16.68 3.68 -8.37
CA TYR A 165 -17.69 4.32 -9.22
C TYR A 165 -18.99 4.45 -8.47
N ARG A 166 -19.72 5.49 -8.81
CA ARG A 166 -21.05 5.76 -8.30
C ARG A 166 -22.07 5.82 -9.43
#